data_AF-A0A3S0U8K5-F1
#
_entry.id   AF-A0A3S0U8K5-F1
#
_cell.length_a   1.000
_cell.length_b   1.000
_cell.length_c   1.000
_cell.angle_alpha   90.00
_cell.angle_beta   90.00
_cell.angle_gamma   90.00
#
_symmetry.space_group_name_H-M   'P 1'
#
loop_
_entity.id
_entity.type
_entity.pdbx_description
1 polymer ?
#
loop_
_entity_poly.entity_id
_entity_poly.type
_entity_poly.pdbx_seq_one_letter_code
_entity_poly.pdbx_strand_id
1 'polypeptide(L)'
;MSFSFLISFLIVLGIGLWFWRDCLGAREQASAASARACRQSNVQLLDDTVALERLWLRRDRDGRLKLERLYLFEFSDTGLIRRVGSVLLVGWRVEVLHMEGGDLLVP
;
A
#
# COMPACT_ATOMS: atom_id res chain seq x y z
N MET A 1 -23.40 -23.52 -27.04
CA MET A 1 -22.23 -22.73 -26.62
C MET A 1 -22.13 -22.79 -25.11
N SER A 2 -20.97 -23.17 -24.59
CA SER A 2 -20.84 -23.93 -23.34
C SER A 2 -21.02 -23.08 -22.08
N PHE A 3 -21.91 -23.51 -21.18
CA PHE A 3 -22.17 -22.96 -19.84
C PHE A 3 -20.86 -22.80 -19.03
N SER A 4 -19.86 -23.64 -19.31
CA SER A 4 -18.52 -23.57 -18.72
C SER A 4 -17.78 -22.26 -19.03
N PHE A 5 -17.97 -21.67 -20.21
CA PHE A 5 -17.35 -20.36 -20.53
C PHE A 5 -17.95 -19.24 -19.68
N LEU A 6 -19.27 -19.27 -19.48
CA LEU A 6 -19.97 -18.28 -18.66
C LEU A 6 -19.51 -18.36 -17.20
N ILE A 7 -19.40 -19.58 -16.65
CA ILE A 7 -18.91 -19.81 -15.30
C ILE A 7 -17.45 -19.34 -15.17
N SER A 8 -16.57 -19.72 -16.11
CA SER A 8 -15.17 -19.31 -16.09
C SER A 8 -15.03 -17.79 -16.15
N PHE A 9 -15.81 -17.12 -17.00
CA PHE A 9 -15.81 -15.66 -17.11
C PHE A 9 -16.24 -15.00 -15.80
N LEU A 10 -17.30 -15.50 -15.17
CA LEU A 10 -17.79 -14.98 -13.89
C LEU A 10 -16.73 -15.13 -12.78
N ILE A 11 -16.02 -16.27 -12.73
CA ILE A 11 -14.96 -16.51 -11.74
C ILE A 11 -13.80 -15.52 -11.94
N VAL A 12 -13.33 -15.34 -13.18
CA VAL A 12 -12.26 -14.39 -13.49
C VAL A 12 -12.67 -12.96 -13.13
N LEU A 13 -13.91 -12.57 -13.46
CA LEU A 13 -14.45 -11.26 -13.11
C LEU A 13 -14.54 -11.07 -11.59
N GLY A 14 -15.01 -12.08 -10.87
CA GLY A 14 -15.10 -12.05 -9.41
C GLY A 14 -13.74 -11.90 -8.73
N ILE A 15 -12.73 -12.66 -9.20
CA ILE A 15 -11.35 -12.55 -8.70
C ILE A 15 -10.78 -11.16 -9.04
N GLY A 16 -11.02 -10.67 -10.27
CA GLY A 16 -10.57 -9.34 -10.70
C GLY A 16 -11.17 -8.21 -9.86
N LEU A 17 -12.49 -8.24 -9.61
CA LEU A 17 -13.17 -7.26 -8.77
C LEU A 17 -12.70 -7.32 -7.31
N TRP A 18 -12.52 -8.54 -6.78
CA TRP A 18 -12.00 -8.73 -5.44
C TRP A 18 -10.59 -8.17 -5.29
N PHE A 19 -9.70 -8.50 -6.24
CA PHE A 19 -8.33 -8.01 -6.27
C PHE A 19 -8.25 -6.49 -6.44
N TRP A 20 -9.09 -5.92 -7.31
CA TRP A 20 -9.17 -4.48 -7.52
C TRP A 20 -9.58 -3.76 -6.24
N ARG A 21 -10.64 -4.24 -5.56
CA ARG A 21 -11.09 -3.70 -4.28
C ARG A 21 -10.00 -3.81 -3.20
N ASP A 22 -9.28 -4.94 -3.16
CA ASP A 22 -8.20 -5.17 -2.20
C ASP A 22 -7.02 -4.21 -2.41
N CYS A 23 -6.64 -3.97 -3.67
CA CYS A 23 -5.60 -3.00 -4.02
C CYS A 23 -6.01 -1.55 -3.73
N LEU A 24 -7.28 -1.18 -3.96
CA LEU A 24 -7.78 0.16 -3.67
C LEU A 24 -7.76 0.44 -2.15
N GLY A 25 -8.27 -0.50 -1.34
CA GLY A 25 -8.21 -0.40 0.11
C GLY A 25 -6.76 -0.32 0.63
N ALA A 26 -5.86 -1.16 0.14
CA ALA A 26 -4.45 -1.07 0.54
C ALA A 26 -3.81 0.28 0.20
N ARG A 27 -4.14 0.86 -0.96
CA ARG A 27 -3.65 2.18 -1.38
C ARG A 27 -4.19 3.30 -0.49
N GLU A 28 -5.47 3.26 -0.12
CA GLU A 28 -6.08 4.23 0.80
C GLU A 28 -5.41 4.18 2.17
N GLN A 29 -5.18 2.99 2.72
CA GLN A 29 -4.48 2.82 4.00
C GLN A 29 -3.04 3.32 3.94
N ALA A 30 -2.33 3.04 2.85
CA ALA A 30 -0.97 3.53 2.62
C ALA A 30 -0.93 5.07 2.59
N SER A 31 -1.81 5.70 1.81
CA SER A 31 -1.93 7.16 1.72
C SER A 31 -2.27 7.78 3.09
N ALA A 32 -3.24 7.22 3.81
CA ALA A 32 -3.60 7.69 5.14
C ALA A 32 -2.44 7.58 6.14
N ALA A 33 -1.64 6.52 6.05
CA ALA A 33 -0.47 6.32 6.91
C ALA A 33 0.66 7.31 6.57
N SER A 34 0.99 7.48 5.30
CA SER A 34 1.97 8.47 4.83
C SER A 34 1.56 9.89 5.26
N ALA A 35 0.30 10.27 5.07
CA ALA A 35 -0.20 11.57 5.49
C ALA A 35 -0.12 11.79 7.01
N ARG A 36 -0.38 10.75 7.82
CA ARG A 36 -0.21 10.80 9.28
C ARG A 36 1.26 10.96 9.66
N ALA A 37 2.16 10.22 9.04
CA ALA A 37 3.59 10.30 9.29
C ALA A 37 4.16 11.68 8.92
N CYS A 38 3.79 12.23 7.76
CA CYS A 38 4.17 13.59 7.37
C CYS A 38 3.69 14.65 8.37
N ARG A 39 2.43 14.54 8.84
CA ARG A 39 1.90 15.43 9.88
C ARG A 39 2.66 15.34 11.21
N GLN A 40 3.08 14.15 11.62
CA GLN A 40 3.86 13.95 12.84
C GLN A 40 5.26 14.59 12.73
N SER A 41 5.87 14.49 11.55
CA SER A 41 7.19 15.05 11.26
C SER A 41 7.16 16.53 10.85
N ASN A 42 5.98 17.16 10.82
CA ASN A 42 5.79 18.56 10.39
C ASN A 42 6.29 18.84 8.95
N VAL A 43 6.27 17.82 8.09
CA VAL A 43 6.71 17.92 6.68
C VAL A 43 5.51 17.85 5.73
N GLN A 44 5.66 18.42 4.54
CA GLN A 44 4.62 18.40 3.51
C GLN A 44 4.78 17.17 2.61
N LEU A 45 3.69 16.42 2.43
CA LEU A 45 3.62 15.35 1.44
C LEU A 45 3.50 15.99 0.05
N LEU A 46 4.42 15.70 -0.86
CA LEU A 46 4.58 16.49 -2.08
C LEU A 46 3.55 16.13 -3.16
N ASP A 47 3.19 14.85 -3.26
CA ASP A 47 2.29 14.36 -4.30
C ASP A 47 0.92 13.90 -3.77
N ASP A 48 0.70 13.95 -2.46
CA ASP A 48 -0.47 13.38 -1.74
C ASP A 48 -0.87 11.96 -2.20
N THR A 49 0.06 11.29 -2.86
CA THR A 49 -0.12 10.00 -3.50
C THR A 49 1.04 9.09 -3.19
N VAL A 50 0.70 7.81 -3.14
CA VAL A 50 1.62 6.72 -2.87
C VAL A 50 1.76 5.88 -4.13
N ALA A 51 2.98 5.58 -4.52
CA ALA A 51 3.30 4.75 -5.67
C ALA A 51 3.56 3.32 -5.21
N LEU A 52 2.90 2.33 -5.80
CA LEU A 52 3.18 0.93 -5.51
C LEU A 52 4.53 0.57 -6.16
N GLU A 53 5.52 0.24 -5.35
CA GLU A 53 6.84 -0.20 -5.82
C GLU A 53 6.89 -1.73 -5.94
N ARG A 54 6.30 -2.43 -4.97
CA ARG A 54 6.46 -3.89 -4.87
C ARG A 54 5.19 -4.57 -4.36
N LEU A 55 4.79 -5.69 -4.97
CA LEU A 55 3.66 -6.52 -4.55
C LEU A 55 4.07 -7.99 -4.47
N TRP A 56 4.00 -8.59 -3.28
CA TRP A 56 4.46 -9.95 -2.98
C TRP A 56 3.38 -10.73 -2.23
N LEU A 57 3.32 -12.04 -2.45
CA LEU A 57 2.50 -12.93 -1.63
C LEU A 57 3.35 -13.41 -0.46
N ARG A 58 2.94 -13.06 0.76
CA ARG A 58 3.62 -13.46 1.98
C ARG A 58 2.66 -14.23 2.88
N ARG A 59 3.16 -15.26 3.54
CA ARG A 59 2.44 -15.89 4.65
C ARG A 59 2.69 -15.08 5.91
N ASP A 60 1.60 -14.63 6.53
CA ASP A 60 1.63 -14.00 7.83
C ASP A 60 2.01 -15.01 8.92
N ARG A 61 2.34 -14.54 10.13
CA ARG A 61 2.64 -15.37 11.32
C ARG A 61 1.52 -16.35 11.65
N ASP A 62 0.27 -16.00 11.31
CA ASP A 62 -0.90 -16.86 11.45
C ASP A 62 -1.07 -17.89 10.32
N GLY A 63 -0.10 -18.01 9.41
CA GLY A 63 -0.11 -18.96 8.29
C GLY A 63 -1.03 -18.57 7.12
N ARG A 64 -1.70 -17.42 7.19
CA ARG A 64 -2.59 -16.91 6.13
C ARG A 64 -1.79 -16.27 5.01
N LEU A 65 -2.13 -16.58 3.76
CA LEU A 65 -1.58 -15.87 2.59
C LEU A 65 -2.17 -14.46 2.55
N LYS A 66 -1.30 -13.47 2.64
CA LYS A 66 -1.62 -12.04 2.52
C LYS A 66 -0.76 -11.42 1.44
N LEU A 67 -1.25 -10.31 0.90
CA LEU A 67 -0.52 -9.51 -0.09
C LEU A 67 0.32 -8.48 0.66
N GLU A 68 1.64 -8.65 0.61
CA GLU A 68 2.62 -7.66 1.04
C GLU A 68 2.82 -6.62 -0.06
N ARG A 69 2.75 -5.35 0.30
CA ARG A 69 2.79 -4.22 -0.62
C ARG A 69 3.74 -3.16 -0.09
N LEU A 70 4.73 -2.80 -0.88
CA LEU A 70 5.61 -1.67 -0.59
C LEU A 70 5.15 -0.48 -1.43
N TYR A 71 4.78 0.59 -0.74
CA TYR A 71 4.44 1.87 -1.35
C TYR A 71 5.52 2.89 -1.04
N LEU A 72 5.92 3.65 -2.04
CA LEU A 72 6.80 4.80 -1.89
C LEU A 72 5.99 6.10 -1.92
N PHE A 73 6.49 7.10 -1.22
CA PHE A 73 5.91 8.45 -1.23
C PHE A 73 7.00 9.51 -1.12
N GLU A 74 6.80 10.65 -1.76
CA GLU A 74 7.73 11.78 -1.70
C GLU A 74 7.24 12.84 -0.71
N PHE A 75 8.14 13.32 0.13
CA PHE A 75 7.87 14.40 1.07
C PHE A 75 8.98 15.45 1.04
N SER A 76 8.65 16.67 1.46
CA SER A 76 9.60 17.77 1.54
C SER A 76 9.33 18.61 2.79
N ASP A 77 10.42 19.04 3.42
CA ASP A 77 10.39 19.92 4.60
C ASP A 77 10.21 21.39 4.16
N THR A 78 11.02 21.84 3.20
CA THR A 78 11.06 23.23 2.69
C THR A 78 10.62 23.37 1.24
N GLY A 79 10.17 22.30 0.58
CA GLY A 79 9.78 22.28 -0.84
C GLY A 79 10.94 22.19 -1.83
N LEU A 80 12.18 22.34 -1.36
CA LEU A 80 13.40 22.30 -2.18
C LEU A 80 14.08 20.92 -2.17
N ILE A 81 14.12 20.28 -1.01
CA ILE A 81 14.74 18.96 -0.84
C ILE A 81 13.64 17.92 -0.81
N ARG A 82 13.61 17.07 -1.83
CA ARG A 82 12.71 15.91 -1.88
C ARG A 82 13.36 14.76 -1.14
N ARG A 83 12.60 14.14 -0.24
CA ARG A 83 12.97 12.91 0.45
C ARG A 83 11.93 11.85 0.14
N VAL A 84 12.36 10.60 0.17
CA VAL A 84 11.48 9.47 -0.12
C VAL A 84 11.21 8.72 1.17
N GLY A 85 9.94 8.41 1.39
CA GLY A 85 9.49 7.49 2.43
C GLY A 85 8.92 6.23 1.81
N SER A 86 8.89 5.16 2.60
CA SER A 86 8.26 3.91 2.20
C SER A 86 7.28 3.41 3.25
N VAL A 87 6.22 2.73 2.81
CA VAL A 87 5.21 2.11 3.67
C VAL A 87 5.03 0.67 3.20
N LEU A 88 5.29 -0.28 4.09
CA LEU A 88 5.04 -1.69 3.87
C LEU A 88 3.72 -2.07 4.53
N LEU A 89 2.78 -2.55 3.71
CA LEU A 89 1.51 -3.08 4.13
C LEU A 89 1.48 -4.59 3.94
N VAL A 90 0.88 -5.30 4.88
CA VAL A 90 0.55 -6.73 4.76
C VAL A 90 -0.97 -6.88 4.84
N GLY A 91 -1.58 -7.25 3.71
CA GLY A 91 -3.02 -7.12 3.51
C GLY A 91 -3.42 -5.65 3.47
N TRP A 92 -4.19 -5.20 4.46
CA TRP A 92 -4.60 -3.80 4.65
C TRP A 92 -3.96 -3.17 5.90
N ARG A 93 -3.09 -3.90 6.59
CA ARG A 93 -2.42 -3.40 7.79
C ARG A 93 -1.06 -2.82 7.42
N VAL A 94 -0.75 -1.64 7.92
CA VAL A 94 0.60 -1.07 7.85
C VAL A 94 1.47 -1.76 8.88
N GLU A 95 2.55 -2.39 8.43
CA GLU A 95 3.51 -3.10 9.29
C GLU A 95 4.77 -2.27 9.50
N VAL A 96 5.25 -1.60 8.46
CA VAL A 96 6.46 -0.77 8.53
C VAL A 96 6.20 0.52 7.80
N LEU A 97 6.61 1.63 8.39
CA LEU A 97 6.71 2.92 7.71
C LEU A 97 8.13 3.42 7.93
N HIS A 98 8.79 3.79 6.85
CA HIS A 98 10.15 4.32 6.91
C HIS A 98 10.14 5.71 6.30
N MET A 99 10.78 6.66 6.99
CA MET A 99 11.01 8.00 6.47
C MET A 99 12.49 8.29 6.56
N GLU A 100 13.07 8.75 5.46
CA GLU A 100 14.46 9.18 5.44
C GLU A 100 14.67 10.35 6.42
N GLY A 101 15.44 10.10 7.48
CA GLY A 101 15.70 11.08 8.56
C GLY A 101 15.08 10.75 9.93
N GLY A 102 14.32 9.65 10.06
CA GLY A 102 13.84 9.17 11.36
C GLY A 102 13.14 7.81 11.24
N ASP A 103 13.69 6.80 11.90
CA ASP A 103 13.13 5.44 11.91
C ASP A 103 11.85 5.38 12.75
N LEU A 104 10.70 5.68 12.13
CA LEU A 104 9.38 5.54 12.76
C LEU A 104 8.89 4.09 12.62
N LEU A 105 9.37 3.21 13.50
CA LEU A 105 8.75 1.88 13.65
C LEU A 105 7.29 2.06 14.11
N VAL A 106 6.35 1.75 13.22
CA VAL A 106 4.92 1.69 13.55
C VAL A 106 4.69 0.40 14.36
N PRO A 107 4.12 0.47 15.58
CA PRO A 107 3.79 -0.72 16.38
C PRO A 107 2.53 -1.45 15.87
#